data_AF-A0A535X8M4-F1
#
_entry.id   AF-A0A535X8M4-F1
#
_cell.length_a   1.000
_cell.length_b   1.000
_cell.length_c   1.000
_cell.angle_alpha   90.00
_cell.angle_beta   90.00
_cell.angle_gamma   90.00
#
_symmetry.space_group_name_H-M   'P 1'
#
loop_
_entity.id
_entity.type
_entity.pdbx_description
1 polymer ?
#
loop_
_entity_poly.entity_id
_entity_poly.type
_entity_poly.pdbx_seq_one_letter_code
_entity_poly.pdbx_strand_id
1 'polypeptide(L)'
;MDPHDDLRRFRISTVGTDDPAYRPHITLLHRDSVTSPRQADEAWAALRGERLDADFVVTELVVYEEIGGGWREAARPRFGRDAEVITDAQTPN
;
A
#
# COMPACT_ATOMS: atom_id res chain seq x y z
N MET A 1 17.65 7.51 2.94
CA MET A 1 16.30 7.96 3.38
C MET A 1 15.65 6.84 4.20
N ASP A 2 14.91 7.10 5.30
CA ASP A 2 14.26 6.06 6.14
C ASP A 2 12.85 5.73 5.60
N PRO A 3 12.59 4.49 5.13
CA PRO A 3 11.28 4.09 4.60
C PRO A 3 10.11 4.29 5.57
N HIS A 4 10.36 4.21 6.89
CA HIS A 4 9.32 4.44 7.89
C HIS A 4 8.88 5.91 7.95
N ASP A 5 9.81 6.83 7.70
CA ASP A 5 9.51 8.26 7.66
C ASP A 5 8.78 8.63 6.36
N ASP A 6 9.11 7.99 5.24
CA ASP A 6 8.45 8.27 3.96
C ASP A 6 6.96 7.87 3.96
N LEU A 7 6.62 6.68 4.47
CA LEU A 7 5.23 6.24 4.60
C LEU A 7 4.44 7.15 5.56
N ARG A 8 5.05 7.54 6.68
CA ARG A 8 4.45 8.46 7.65
C ARG A 8 4.17 9.83 7.02
N ARG A 9 5.13 10.39 6.28
CA ARG A 9 5.00 11.67 5.57
C ARG A 9 3.89 11.61 4.52
N PHE A 10 3.85 10.53 3.73
CA PHE A 10 2.76 10.31 2.78
C PHE A 10 1.40 10.29 3.48
N ARG A 11 1.25 9.46 4.53
CA ARG A 11 0.02 9.40 5.33
C ARG A 11 -0.40 10.79 5.80
N ILE A 12 0.51 11.56 6.41
CA ILE A 12 0.21 12.92 6.89
C ILE A 12 -0.22 13.84 5.74
N SER A 13 0.42 13.75 4.57
CA SER A 13 0.07 14.58 3.41
C SER A 13 -1.32 14.25 2.85
N THR A 14 -1.75 12.99 2.92
CA THR A 14 -3.01 12.52 2.33
C THR A 14 -4.19 12.66 3.26
N VAL A 15 -4.03 12.31 4.54
CA VAL A 15 -5.14 12.27 5.54
C VAL A 15 -4.99 13.29 6.67
N GLY A 16 -3.91 14.08 6.68
CA GLY A 16 -3.61 15.02 7.75
C GLY A 16 -2.95 14.36 8.97
N THR A 17 -2.60 15.17 9.97
CA THR A 17 -1.93 14.72 11.20
C THR A 17 -2.90 14.01 12.14
N ASP A 18 -4.14 14.50 12.22
CA ASP A 18 -5.08 14.23 13.32
C ASP A 18 -6.46 13.76 12.84
N ASP A 19 -6.52 12.93 11.79
CA ASP A 19 -7.77 12.23 11.47
C ASP A 19 -7.97 11.05 12.45
N PRO A 20 -8.90 11.14 13.42
CA PRO A 20 -9.16 10.07 14.39
C PRO A 20 -9.86 8.86 13.74
N ALA A 21 -10.40 9.01 12.53
CA ALA A 21 -11.03 7.92 11.79
C ALA A 21 -10.01 7.09 11.00
N TYR A 22 -8.81 7.61 10.74
CA TYR A 22 -7.78 6.88 10.02
C TYR A 22 -7.22 5.74 10.88
N ARG A 23 -7.50 4.50 10.45
CA ARG A 23 -6.95 3.28 11.03
C ARG A 23 -6.34 2.44 9.92
N PRO A 24 -5.00 2.30 9.86
CA PRO A 24 -4.38 1.42 8.88
C PRO A 24 -4.83 -0.01 9.15
N HIS A 25 -5.32 -0.68 8.11
CA HIS A 25 -5.76 -2.06 8.16
C HIS A 25 -5.54 -2.70 6.79
N ILE A 26 -5.41 -4.03 6.78
CA ILE A 26 -5.42 -4.82 5.56
C ILE A 26 -6.77 -5.51 5.50
N THR A 27 -7.56 -5.18 4.48
CA THR A 27 -8.85 -5.85 4.26
C THR A 27 -8.60 -7.23 3.69
N LEU A 28 -8.87 -8.27 4.49
CA LEU A 28 -8.74 -9.67 4.05
C LEU A 28 -10.00 -10.17 3.33
N LEU A 29 -11.16 -9.61 3.67
CA LEU A 29 -12.44 -9.94 3.06
C LEU A 29 -13.33 -8.71 3.00
N HIS A 30 -13.84 -8.37 1.81
CA HIS A 30 -14.76 -7.25 1.62
C HIS A 30 -16.22 -7.74 1.59
N ARG A 31 -17.12 -6.99 2.22
CA ARG A 31 -18.56 -7.32 2.30
C ARG A 31 -19.19 -7.59 0.94
N ASP A 32 -18.83 -6.81 -0.07
CA ASP A 32 -19.43 -6.91 -1.40
C ASP A 32 -18.85 -8.09 -2.20
N SER A 33 -17.78 -8.71 -1.70
CA SER A 33 -17.21 -9.96 -2.22
C SER A 33 -17.79 -11.21 -1.55
N VAL A 34 -18.60 -11.03 -0.49
CA VAL A 34 -19.26 -12.11 0.24
C VAL A 34 -20.71 -12.21 -0.22
N THR A 35 -21.04 -13.30 -0.89
CA THR A 35 -22.41 -13.55 -1.38
C THR A 35 -23.24 -14.38 -0.41
N SER A 36 -22.62 -14.98 0.61
CA SER A 36 -23.32 -15.76 1.65
C SER A 36 -22.52 -15.85 2.96
N PRO A 37 -23.18 -16.05 4.12
CA PRO A 37 -22.50 -16.26 5.39
C PRO A 37 -21.50 -17.43 5.37
N ARG A 38 -21.86 -18.54 4.70
CA ARG A 38 -20.98 -19.72 4.57
C ARG A 38 -19.64 -19.39 3.93
N GLN A 39 -19.62 -18.54 2.90
CA GLN A 39 -18.39 -18.14 2.23
C GLN A 39 -17.47 -17.34 3.18
N ALA A 40 -18.04 -16.48 4.02
CA ALA A 40 -17.27 -15.78 5.04
C ALA A 40 -16.70 -16.76 6.08
N ASP A 41 -17.52 -17.71 6.54
CA ASP A 41 -17.06 -18.73 7.50
C ASP A 41 -15.92 -19.58 6.94
N GLU A 42 -15.98 -19.95 5.66
CA GLU A 42 -14.92 -20.69 4.97
C GLU A 42 -13.64 -19.85 4.81
N ALA A 43 -13.77 -18.59 4.44
CA ALA A 43 -12.63 -17.67 4.35
C ALA A 43 -11.96 -17.47 5.71
N TRP A 44 -12.74 -17.28 6.78
CA TRP A 44 -12.20 -17.18 8.15
C TRP A 44 -11.60 -18.50 8.62
N ALA A 45 -12.19 -19.63 8.26
CA ALA A 45 -11.66 -20.94 8.58
C ALA A 45 -10.31 -21.19 7.91
N ALA A 46 -10.11 -20.75 6.67
CA ALA A 46 -8.86 -20.88 5.93
C ALA A 46 -7.72 -20.06 6.54
N LEU A 47 -8.04 -18.97 7.26
CA LEU A 47 -7.06 -18.16 7.98
C LEU A 47 -6.74 -18.69 9.38
N ARG A 48 -7.44 -19.74 9.86
CA ARG A 48 -7.17 -20.30 11.19
C ARG A 48 -5.80 -20.96 11.23
N GLY A 49 -4.96 -20.49 12.15
CA GLY A 49 -3.60 -21.00 12.34
C GLY A 49 -2.54 -20.24 11.54
N GLU A 50 -2.95 -19.34 10.65
CA GLU A 50 -2.01 -18.44 9.97
C GLU A 50 -1.54 -17.34 10.92
N ARG A 51 -0.24 -17.06 10.85
CA ARG A 51 0.38 -15.98 11.60
C ARG A 51 0.25 -14.68 10.83
N LEU A 52 -0.69 -13.83 11.25
CA LEU A 52 -0.96 -12.53 10.60
C LEU A 52 -0.20 -11.36 11.24
N ASP A 53 0.42 -11.57 12.41
CA ASP A 53 1.36 -10.65 13.03
C ASP A 53 2.74 -10.81 12.38
N ALA A 54 2.86 -10.26 11.17
CA ALA A 54 4.14 -10.15 10.48
C ALA A 54 4.55 -8.68 10.39
N ASP A 55 5.78 -8.40 10.82
CA ASP A 55 6.40 -7.11 10.57
C ASP A 55 6.87 -7.07 9.10
N PHE A 56 6.53 -5.98 8.40
CA PHE A 56 6.95 -5.76 7.02
C PHE A 56 7.42 -4.33 6.82
N VAL A 57 8.34 -4.15 5.88
CA VAL A 57 8.82 -2.84 5.45
C VAL A 57 8.08 -2.47 4.17
N VAL A 58 7.41 -1.32 4.19
CA VAL A 58 6.80 -0.75 2.97
C VAL A 58 7.90 -0.06 2.17
N THR A 59 8.16 -0.57 0.96
CA THR A 59 9.24 -0.10 0.08
C THR A 59 8.71 0.68 -1.12
N GLU A 60 7.43 0.55 -1.43
CA GLU A 60 6.78 1.30 -2.50
C GLU A 60 5.32 1.57 -2.17
N LEU A 61 4.80 2.66 -2.74
CA LEU A 61 3.39 2.98 -2.75
C LEU A 61 2.93 2.94 -4.21
N VAL A 62 1.78 2.34 -4.48
CA VAL A 62 1.13 2.40 -5.79
C VAL A 62 -0.11 3.26 -5.69
N VAL A 63 -0.19 4.31 -6.49
CA VAL A 63 -1.35 5.19 -6.59
C VAL A 63 -2.18 4.73 -7.78
N TYR A 64 -3.44 4.39 -7.52
CA TYR A 64 -4.41 4.06 -8.55
C TYR A 64 -5.45 5.17 -8.67
N GLU A 65 -5.87 5.44 -9.90
CA GLU A 65 -7.00 6.28 -10.24
C GLU A 65 -8.17 5.39 -10.68
N GLU A 66 -9.37 5.70 -10.18
CA GLU A 66 -10.60 5.09 -10.69
C GLU A 66 -11.04 5.82 -11.96
N ILE A 67 -11.09 5.10 -13.08
CA ILE A 67 -11.50 5.63 -14.38
C ILE A 67 -12.52 4.68 -15.00
N GLY A 68 -13.75 5.14 -15.16
CA GLY A 68 -14.79 4.39 -15.88
C GLY A 68 -15.14 3.04 -15.27
N GLY A 69 -15.05 2.89 -13.94
CA GLY A 69 -15.31 1.62 -13.24
C GLY A 69 -14.14 0.64 -13.24
N GLY A 70 -12.97 1.06 -13.73
CA GLY A 70 -11.71 0.33 -13.61
C GLY A 70 -10.66 1.13 -12.84
N TRP A 71 -9.57 0.46 -12.49
CA TRP A 71 -8.42 1.08 -11.82
C TRP A 71 -7.25 1.16 -12.79
N ARG A 72 -6.57 2.31 -12.81
CA ARG A 72 -5.33 2.52 -13.58
C ARG A 72 -4.23 2.99 -12.65
N GLU A 73 -3.05 2.38 -12.74
CA GLU A 73 -1.87 2.87 -12.02
C GLU A 73 -1.48 4.25 -12.54
N ALA A 74 -1.43 5.23 -11.64
CA ALA A 74 -1.06 6.61 -11.92
C ALA A 74 0.39 6.92 -11.51
N ALA A 75 0.86 6.32 -10.42
CA ALA A 75 2.24 6.48 -9.94
C ALA A 75 2.69 5.32 -9.06
N ARG A 76 4.01 5.12 -8.99
CA ARG A 76 4.66 4.16 -8.09
C ARG A 76 5.92 4.73 -7.43
N PRO A 77 5.79 5.67 -6.49
CA PRO A 77 6.95 6.13 -5.74
C PRO A 77 7.55 4.99 -4.90
N ARG A 78 8.89 4.90 -4.92
CA ARG A 78 9.65 3.97 -4.08
C ARG A 78 10.23 4.72 -2.88
N PHE A 79 10.08 4.15 -1.71
CA PHE A 79 10.64 4.66 -0.47
C PHE A 79 12.09 4.19 -0.29
N GLY A 80 12.92 4.99 0.37
CA GLY A 80 14.29 4.58 0.72
C GLY A 80 15.30 4.46 -0.44
N ARG A 81 14.95 4.80 -1.69
CA ARG A 81 15.95 4.96 -2.75
C ARG A 81 16.43 6.41 -2.76
N ASP A 82 17.71 6.60 -2.46
CA ASP A 82 18.38 7.84 -2.81
C ASP A 82 18.19 8.08 -4.31
N ALA A 83 18.12 9.36 -4.67
CA ALA A 83 18.28 9.82 -6.03
C ALA A 83 19.56 9.19 -6.62
N GLU A 84 19.45 8.05 -7.29
CA GLU A 84 20.35 7.73 -8.39
C GLU A 84 20.06 8.78 -9.45
N VAL A 85 20.74 9.90 -9.28
CA VAL A 85 21.14 10.77 -10.37
C VAL A 85 21.58 9.84 -11.49
N ILE A 86 20.78 9.77 -12.56
CA ILE A 86 21.29 9.30 -13.85
C ILE A 86 22.27 10.39 -14.32
N THR A 87 23.45 10.42 -13.73
CA THR A 87 24.65 11.01 -14.32
C THR A 87 25.35 9.85 -14.98
N ASP A 88 24.95 9.56 -16.21
CA ASP A 88 25.86 9.03 -17.21
C ASP A 88 25.39 9.47 -18.59
N ALA A 89 25.84 10.66 -18.96
CA ALA A 89 26.15 11.01 -20.33
C ALA A 89 27.38 11.94 -20.32
N GLN A 90 28.50 11.45 -19.78
CA GLN A 90 29.80 11.88 -20.28
C GLN A 90 30.11 11.04 -21.53
N THR A 91 29.87 11.63 -22.70
CA THR A 91 30.48 11.14 -23.95
C THR A 91 31.87 11.79 -24.04
N PRO A 92 32.98 11.05 -24.02
CA PRO A 92 34.27 11.63 -24.37
C PRO A 92 34.32 11.85 -25.89
N ASN A 93 34.80 13.04 -26.29
CA ASN A 93 35.33 13.28 -27.62
C ASN A 93 36.70 12.61 -27.77
#